data_AF-A0A849ZTH1-F1
#
_entry.id   AF-A0A849ZTH1-F1
#
_cell.length_a   1.000
_cell.length_b   1.000
_cell.length_c   1.000
_cell.angle_alpha   90.00
_cell.angle_beta   90.00
_cell.angle_gamma   90.00
#
_symmetry.space_group_name_H-M   'P 1'
#
loop_
_entity.id
_entity.type
_entity.pdbx_description
1 polymer ?
#
loop_
_entity_poly.entity_id
_entity_poly.type
_entity_poly.pdbx_seq_one_letter_code
_entity_poly.pdbx_strand_id
1 'polypeptide(L)' 'VLTPDLLPAEVRGADGGDAEEGARLLTLPRAGLRFETLEKDLLIQAMERARGNKSKAATFLGLSRATLRYRLEKHGLE' A
#
# COMPACT_ATOMS: atom_id res chain seq x y z
N VAL A 1 -33.52 11.57 -36.75
CA VAL A 1 -33.56 10.79 -35.49
C VAL A 1 -32.31 9.93 -35.49
N LEU A 2 -31.30 10.27 -34.70
CA LEU A 2 -30.05 9.51 -34.63
C LEU A 2 -30.26 8.37 -33.62
N THR A 3 -30.38 7.15 -34.11
CA THR A 3 -30.42 5.93 -33.29
C THR A 3 -29.03 5.61 -32.72
N PRO A 4 -28.92 5.12 -31.48
CA PRO A 4 -27.65 4.88 -30.77
C PRO A 4 -26.74 3.76 -31.35
N ASP A 5 -27.05 3.21 -32.52
CA ASP A 5 -26.38 2.03 -33.11
C ASP A 5 -25.21 2.36 -34.06
N LEU A 6 -24.83 3.63 -34.21
CA LEU A 6 -23.73 4.07 -35.09
C LEU A 6 -22.50 4.57 -34.34
N LEU A 7 -22.27 4.04 -33.13
CA LEU A 7 -21.03 4.30 -32.42
C LEU A 7 -19.92 3.36 -32.95
N PRO A 8 -18.82 3.90 -33.53
CA PRO A 8 -17.72 3.10 -34.04
C PRO A 8 -17.08 2.26 -32.92
N ALA A 9 -16.44 1.15 -33.29
CA ALA A 9 -15.85 0.20 -32.34
C ALA A 9 -14.88 0.88 -31.35
N GLU A 10 -14.28 2.02 -31.72
CA GLU A 10 -13.47 2.85 -30.82
C GLU A 10 -14.20 3.41 -29.59
N VAL A 11 -15.54 3.42 -29.54
CA VAL A 11 -16.33 3.79 -28.33
C VAL A 11 -16.87 2.57 -27.59
N ARG A 12 -16.81 1.37 -28.21
CA ARG A 12 -17.21 0.10 -27.55
C ARG A 12 -16.05 -0.56 -26.78
N GLY A 13 -14.85 -0.02 -26.93
CA GLY A 13 -13.63 -0.43 -26.22
C GLY A 13 -12.89 0.77 -25.66
N ALA A 14 -13.52 1.52 -24.76
CA ALA A 14 -12.79 2.19 -23.68
C ALA A 14 -12.57 1.22 -22.51
N ASP A 15 -12.38 -0.07 -22.81
CA ASP A 15 -11.58 -1.00 -22.02
C ASP A 15 -10.11 -0.74 -22.41
N GLY A 16 -9.72 0.53 -22.23
CA GLY A 16 -8.48 1.11 -22.68
C GLY A 16 -7.48 1.06 -21.55
N GLY A 17 -6.96 -0.14 -21.29
CA GLY A 17 -5.72 -0.32 -20.57
C GLY A 17 -5.84 -1.21 -19.34
N ASP A 18 -5.75 -2.51 -19.58
CA ASP A 18 -4.97 -3.46 -18.77
C ASP A 18 -3.49 -3.02 -18.66
N ALA A 19 -3.25 -1.75 -18.33
CA ALA A 19 -1.95 -1.24 -17.93
C ALA A 19 -1.88 -1.42 -16.42
N GLU A 20 -1.62 -2.66 -15.98
CA GLU A 20 -1.18 -2.97 -14.62
C GLU A 20 -1.86 -2.07 -13.58
N GLU A 21 -3.18 -2.20 -13.42
CA GLU A 21 -3.90 -1.47 -12.39
C GLU A 21 -3.44 -2.07 -11.05
N GLY A 22 -2.29 -1.57 -10.59
CA GLY A 22 -1.49 -2.14 -9.52
C GLY A 22 -2.44 -2.49 -8.39
N ALA A 23 -2.65 -3.79 -8.21
CA ALA A 23 -3.75 -4.31 -7.42
C ALA A 23 -3.84 -3.52 -6.12
N ARG A 24 -4.97 -2.83 -5.90
CA ARG A 24 -5.17 -2.04 -4.67
C ARG A 24 -5.04 -2.99 -3.48
N LEU A 25 -3.86 -2.99 -2.85
CA LEU A 25 -3.54 -3.86 -1.71
C LEU A 25 -4.42 -3.54 -0.49
N LEU A 26 -4.92 -2.31 -0.41
CA LEU A 26 -5.82 -1.86 0.65
C LEU A 26 -6.83 -0.86 0.10
N THR A 27 -8.10 -1.07 0.44
CA THR A 27 -9.16 -0.08 0.22
C THR A 27 -9.33 0.74 1.49
N LEU A 28 -9.22 2.07 1.39
CA LEU A 28 -9.41 2.95 2.54
C LEU A 28 -10.88 2.89 3.02
N PRO A 29 -11.12 2.62 4.32
CA PRO A 29 -12.48 2.56 4.85
C PRO A 29 -13.13 3.95 4.88
N ARG A 30 -14.46 4.00 4.72
CA ARG A 30 -15.24 5.25 4.79
C ARG A 30 -15.08 6.01 6.11
N ALA A 31 -14.82 5.29 7.21
CA ALA A 31 -14.56 5.86 8.53
C ALA A 31 -13.16 6.49 8.67
N GLY A 32 -12.30 6.36 7.65
CA GLY A 32 -10.90 6.77 7.70
C GLY A 32 -10.00 5.73 8.38
N LEU A 33 -8.68 5.92 8.23
CA LEU A 33 -7.66 5.07 8.80
C LEU A 33 -6.64 5.93 9.54
N ARG A 34 -6.29 5.55 10.77
CA ARG A 34 -5.17 6.15 11.48
C ARG A 34 -3.87 5.53 11.00
N PHE A 35 -3.23 6.17 10.03
CA PHE A 35 -1.98 5.71 9.44
C PHE A 35 -0.90 5.45 10.50
N GLU A 36 -0.80 6.30 11.51
CA GLU A 36 0.19 6.16 12.58
C GLU A 36 0.01 4.89 13.42
N THR A 37 -1.25 4.49 13.68
CA THR A 37 -1.54 3.21 14.37
C THR A 37 -1.20 2.02 13.48
N LEU A 38 -1.56 2.06 12.19
CA LEU A 38 -1.22 1.02 11.23
C LEU A 38 0.30 0.87 11.11
N GLU A 39 1.02 1.97 10.97
CA GLU A 39 2.47 1.98 10.87
C GLU A 39 3.12 1.36 12.12
N LYS A 40 2.68 1.75 13.32
CA LYS A 40 3.18 1.19 14.58
C LYS A 40 2.99 -0.33 14.65
N ASP A 41 1.82 -0.81 14.27
CA ASP A 41 1.50 -2.23 14.23
C ASP A 41 2.42 -2.99 13.25
N LEU A 42 2.62 -2.45 12.05
CA LEU A 42 3.54 -3.03 11.06
C LEU A 42 4.99 -3.07 11.55
N LEU A 43 5.46 -2.03 12.25
CA LEU A 43 6.80 -2.01 12.86
C LEU A 43 6.97 -3.12 13.90
N ILE A 44 5.98 -3.29 14.79
CA ILE A 44 5.99 -4.35 15.81
C ILE A 44 6.02 -5.73 15.16
N GLN A 45 5.11 -5.99 14.22
CA GLN A 45 5.04 -7.26 13.51
C GLN A 45 6.33 -7.59 12.76
N ALA A 46 6.97 -6.60 12.12
CA ALA A 46 8.24 -6.80 11.43
C ALA A 46 9.36 -7.16 12.42
N MET A 47 9.41 -6.50 13.58
CA MET A 47 10.39 -6.78 14.64
C MET A 47 10.20 -8.16 15.25
N GLU A 48 8.95 -8.59 15.49
CA GLU A 48 8.63 -9.93 15.98
C GLU A 48 9.06 -11.01 14.97
N ARG A 49 8.69 -10.86 13.69
CA ARG A 49 9.10 -11.79 12.62
C ARG A 49 10.62 -11.84 12.47
N ALA A 50 11.29 -10.72 12.67
CA ALA A 50 12.75 -10.62 12.62
C ALA A 50 13.45 -11.03 13.93
N ARG A 51 12.71 -11.41 14.98
CA ARG A 51 13.23 -11.73 16.32
C ARG A 51 14.17 -10.64 16.86
N GLY A 52 13.74 -9.38 16.73
CA GLY A 52 14.51 -8.20 17.16
C GLY A 52 15.61 -7.74 16.21
N ASN A 53 15.87 -8.45 15.10
CA ASN A 53 16.87 -8.03 14.13
C ASN A 53 16.35 -6.87 13.25
N LYS A 54 16.76 -5.65 13.60
CA LYS A 54 16.36 -4.41 12.91
C LYS A 54 16.66 -4.41 11.39
N SER A 55 17.76 -5.01 10.94
CA SER A 55 18.06 -5.08 9.49
C SER A 55 17.07 -5.99 8.76
N LYS A 56 16.75 -7.16 9.33
CA LYS A 56 15.75 -8.08 8.76
C LYS A 56 14.34 -7.51 8.83
N ALA A 57 13.99 -6.83 9.92
CA ALA A 57 12.70 -6.13 10.07
C ALA A 57 12.51 -5.06 9.00
N ALA A 58 13.56 -4.28 8.72
CA ALA A 58 13.53 -3.28 7.65
C ALA A 58 13.31 -3.93 6.28
N THR A 59 13.93 -5.08 6.00
CA THR A 59 13.69 -5.85 4.78
C THR A 59 12.22 -6.27 4.63
N PHE A 60 11.56 -6.73 5.70
CA PHE A 60 10.14 -7.11 5.64
C PHE A 60 9.22 -5.94 5.25
N LEU A 61 9.60 -4.71 5.60
CA LEU A 61 8.82 -3.50 5.32
C LEU A 61 9.33 -2.75 4.07
N GLY A 62 10.35 -3.26 3.37
CA GLY A 62 10.96 -2.55 2.24
C GLY A 62 11.63 -1.23 2.63
N LEU A 63 12.06 -1.08 3.88
CA LEU A 63 12.69 0.13 4.41
C LEU A 63 14.20 -0.01 4.50
N SER A 64 14.92 1.12 4.54
CA SER A 64 16.30 1.12 5.00
C SER A 64 16.36 0.89 6.51
N ARG A 65 17.48 0.34 7.02
CA ARG A 65 17.71 0.17 8.46
C ARG A 65 17.61 1.50 9.22
N ALA A 66 18.13 2.58 8.64
CA ALA A 66 18.08 3.91 9.25
C ALA A 66 16.64 4.44 9.35
N THR A 67 15.83 4.22 8.31
CA THR A 67 14.41 4.58 8.30
C THR A 67 13.63 3.79 9.35
N LEU A 68 13.88 2.48 9.45
CA LEU A 68 13.23 1.65 10.49
C LEU A 68 13.58 2.16 11.89
N ARG A 69 14.87 2.41 12.17
CA ARG A 69 15.34 2.91 13.48
C ARG A 69 14.64 4.22 13.85
N TYR A 70 14.66 5.21 12.96
CA TYR A 70 13.99 6.49 13.21
C TYR A 70 12.50 6.33 13.52
N ARG A 71 11.83 5.41 12.80
CA ARG A 71 10.41 5.12 13.05
C ARG A 71 10.19 4.44 14.40
N LEU A 72 11.03 3.48 14.78
CA LEU A 72 10.94 2.83 16.11
C LEU A 72 11.13 3.85 17.24
N GLU A 73 12.13 4.74 17.12
CA GLU A 73 12.39 5.83 18.07
C GLU A 73 11.17 6.77 18.16
N LYS A 74 10.61 7.18 17.02
CA LYS A 74 9.42 8.04 16.96
C LYS A 74 8.23 7.44 17.72
N HIS A 75 8.09 6.12 17.69
CA HIS A 75 6.99 5.39 18.33
C HIS A 75 7.30 4.87 19.74
N GLY A 76 8.51 5.14 20.26
CA GLY A 76 8.98 4.69 21.58
C GLY A 76 9.14 3.17 21.68
N LEU A 77 9.59 2.52 20.60
CA LEU A 77 9.76 1.07 20.49
C LEU A 77 11.23 0.60 20.55
N GLU A 78 12.15 1.52 20.87
CA GLU A 78 13.59 1.25 21.02
C GLU A 78 14.06 1.56 22.44
#